data_AF-A0A229SSH0-F1
#
_entry.id   AF-A0A229SSH0-F1
#
_cell.length_a   1.000
_cell.length_b   1.000
_cell.length_c   1.000
_cell.angle_alpha   90.00
_cell.angle_beta   90.00
_cell.angle_gamma   90.00
#
_symmetry.space_group_name_H-M   'P 1'
#
loop_
_entity.id
_entity.type
_entity.pdbx_description
1 polymer ?
#
loop_
_entity_poly.entity_id
_entity_poly.type
_entity_poly.pdbx_seq_one_letter_code
_entity_poly.pdbx_strand_id
1 'polypeptide(L)'
;MGRFSRRREDAKPGYEDNAALRGFGGYEPADAPRAQPKRIRPRAKPLKWRRAPWFGLAFIALVAGVLNALGVGKPHPASSSPSSSLPVVTPSPRVVVSPTVAGWKSVAGRDGAYAYDVPPNWEPAPDVQHGWDERGIRLITSAFLGKNFCGTSDLGGAGVLTEPLPDPEAAARKAATDLAAGAYGGTPQVGPGAEAQVTKADGSAVPARIVVVEVVPTATGECAAKHALVVAMAFGGDSGTSGVMVAYADSDRSGPSVRDDLVRIVRSYRFVPAADRSTTTPPPTTYR
;
A
#
# COMPACT_ATOMS: atom_id res chain seq x y z
N MET A 1 21.53 -43.57 18.93
CA MET A 1 22.59 -44.39 18.29
C MET A 1 21.95 -45.61 17.64
N GLY A 2 22.40 -46.00 16.43
CA GLY A 2 22.03 -47.25 15.70
C GLY A 2 20.68 -47.19 14.96
N ARG A 3 20.47 -47.07 13.64
CA ARG A 3 21.15 -47.38 12.35
C ARG A 3 20.89 -48.81 11.78
N PHE A 4 20.18 -48.80 10.62
CA PHE A 4 20.05 -49.80 9.53
C PHE A 4 19.14 -51.04 9.76
N SER A 5 18.37 -51.61 8.82
CA SER A 5 18.47 -51.66 7.34
C SER A 5 17.18 -52.14 6.62
N ARG A 6 16.97 -51.65 5.39
CA ARG A 6 16.55 -52.32 4.12
C ARG A 6 15.16 -53.00 3.93
N ARG A 7 14.30 -52.30 3.17
CA ARG A 7 13.73 -52.60 1.82
C ARG A 7 13.44 -54.06 1.40
N ARG A 8 12.20 -54.31 0.98
CA ARG A 8 11.87 -55.10 -0.23
C ARG A 8 10.52 -54.65 -0.83
N GLU A 9 10.51 -54.48 -2.14
CA GLU A 9 9.40 -54.11 -3.02
C GLU A 9 8.58 -55.35 -3.46
N ASP A 10 7.39 -55.06 -3.99
CA ASP A 10 6.60 -55.79 -5.00
C ASP A 10 5.83 -57.08 -4.64
N ALA A 11 4.49 -56.95 -4.62
CA ALA A 11 3.56 -57.89 -5.27
C ALA A 11 2.16 -57.26 -5.44
N LYS A 12 1.79 -56.90 -6.67
CA LYS A 12 0.43 -57.02 -7.22
C LYS A 12 0.49 -58.20 -8.20
N PRO A 13 -0.54 -59.05 -8.33
CA PRO A 13 -1.69 -58.70 -9.18
C PRO A 13 -3.03 -59.37 -8.78
N GLY A 14 -4.15 -58.92 -9.38
CA GLY A 14 -5.43 -59.64 -9.34
C GLY A 14 -6.61 -58.74 -9.66
N TYR A 15 -7.09 -58.84 -10.90
CA TYR A 15 -8.32 -58.24 -11.42
C TYR A 15 -9.46 -59.24 -11.19
N GLU A 16 -10.59 -58.81 -10.64
CA GLU A 16 -11.86 -59.52 -10.76
C GLU A 16 -12.94 -58.59 -11.31
N ASP A 17 -13.42 -59.01 -12.47
CA ASP A 17 -14.55 -58.53 -13.24
C ASP A 17 -15.84 -59.05 -12.59
N ASN A 18 -16.86 -58.20 -12.46
CA ASN A 18 -18.25 -58.62 -12.38
C ASN A 18 -19.13 -57.50 -12.93
N ALA A 19 -19.19 -57.44 -14.27
CA ALA A 19 -20.45 -57.20 -14.98
C ALA A 19 -21.56 -58.09 -14.37
N ALA A 20 -22.83 -57.75 -14.28
CA ALA A 20 -23.63 -56.82 -15.05
C ALA A 20 -24.92 -56.53 -14.26
N LEU A 21 -25.56 -55.40 -14.54
CA LEU A 21 -26.97 -55.44 -14.95
C LEU A 21 -27.28 -54.25 -15.85
N ARG A 22 -27.54 -54.63 -17.10
CA ARG A 22 -28.04 -53.81 -18.19
C ARG A 22 -29.48 -53.39 -17.89
N GLY A 23 -29.85 -52.19 -18.30
CA GLY A 23 -31.27 -51.89 -18.55
C GLY A 23 -31.60 -50.40 -18.54
N PHE A 24 -31.81 -49.88 -19.75
CA PHE A 24 -32.59 -48.70 -20.12
C PHE A 24 -31.86 -47.41 -20.49
N GLY A 25 -32.04 -47.06 -21.77
CA GLY A 25 -32.16 -45.68 -22.23
C GLY A 25 -30.88 -45.05 -22.75
N GLY A 26 -30.63 -45.21 -24.05
CA GLY A 26 -29.53 -44.55 -24.73
C GLY A 26 -29.72 -43.03 -24.84
N TYR A 27 -28.59 -42.33 -24.78
CA TYR A 27 -28.24 -41.25 -25.70
C TYR A 27 -26.71 -41.28 -25.83
N GLU A 28 -26.27 -41.37 -27.07
CA GLU A 28 -24.88 -41.28 -27.50
C GLU A 28 -24.58 -39.80 -27.82
N PRO A 29 -23.65 -39.14 -27.12
CA PRO A 29 -22.98 -37.98 -27.67
C PRO A 29 -21.54 -38.36 -28.05
N ALA A 30 -21.24 -38.10 -29.31
CA ALA A 30 -19.96 -38.34 -29.97
C ALA A 30 -18.75 -37.85 -29.17
N ASP A 31 -17.70 -38.68 -29.22
CA ASP A 31 -16.35 -38.40 -28.77
C ASP A 31 -15.82 -37.06 -29.33
N ALA A 32 -15.68 -36.08 -28.43
CA ALA A 32 -14.80 -34.94 -28.66
C ALA A 32 -13.39 -35.30 -28.11
N PRO A 33 -12.32 -35.21 -28.91
CA PRO A 33 -10.99 -35.60 -28.46
C PRO A 33 -10.49 -34.68 -27.33
N ARG A 34 -10.14 -35.32 -26.20
CA ARG A 34 -9.45 -34.70 -25.05
C ARG A 34 -8.15 -34.04 -25.49
N ALA A 35 -8.12 -32.71 -25.49
CA ALA A 35 -6.89 -31.94 -25.57
C ALA A 35 -6.06 -32.17 -24.30
N GLN A 36 -4.92 -32.83 -24.43
CA GLN A 36 -3.93 -32.93 -23.36
C GLN A 36 -3.29 -31.56 -23.09
N PRO A 37 -3.12 -31.13 -21.83
CA PRO A 37 -2.34 -29.94 -21.53
C PRO A 37 -0.86 -30.20 -21.83
N LYS A 38 -0.35 -29.55 -22.88
CA LYS A 38 1.08 -29.57 -23.21
C LYS A 38 1.85 -28.79 -22.14
N ARG A 39 2.52 -29.53 -21.26
CA ARG A 39 3.39 -29.04 -20.19
C ARG A 39 4.56 -28.25 -20.80
N ILE A 40 4.45 -26.92 -20.88
CA ILE A 40 5.57 -26.06 -21.28
C ILE A 40 6.57 -26.07 -20.11
N ARG A 41 7.67 -26.80 -20.27
CA ARG A 41 8.82 -26.74 -19.36
C ARG A 41 9.49 -25.37 -19.50
N PRO A 42 9.82 -24.66 -18.41
CA PRO A 42 10.71 -23.51 -18.48
C PRO A 42 12.10 -23.97 -18.96
N ARG A 43 12.58 -23.41 -20.06
CA ARG A 43 13.94 -23.65 -20.56
C ARG A 43 14.91 -22.89 -19.67
N ALA A 44 15.78 -23.62 -18.97
CA ALA A 44 16.86 -23.06 -18.16
C ALA A 44 17.84 -22.23 -19.03
N LYS A 45 18.25 -21.09 -18.49
CA LYS A 45 19.20 -20.11 -19.06
C LYS A 45 20.60 -20.69 -19.24
N PRO A 46 21.41 -20.16 -20.17
CA PRO A 46 22.84 -20.01 -19.94
C PRO A 46 23.19 -18.56 -19.61
N LEU A 47 23.74 -18.34 -18.41
CA LEU A 47 24.46 -17.11 -18.05
C LEU A 47 25.55 -16.87 -19.10
N LYS A 48 25.53 -15.70 -19.75
CA LYS A 48 26.69 -15.17 -20.46
C LYS A 48 27.12 -13.87 -19.80
N TRP A 49 28.05 -14.03 -18.88
CA TRP A 49 29.00 -13.03 -18.42
C TRP A 49 29.62 -12.37 -19.66
N ARG A 50 29.37 -11.07 -19.88
CA ARG A 50 30.19 -10.26 -20.78
C ARG A 50 30.66 -9.02 -20.05
N ARG A 51 31.98 -8.89 -20.10
CA ARG A 51 32.85 -7.93 -19.43
C ARG A 51 32.48 -6.50 -19.84
N ALA A 52 32.47 -5.61 -18.86
CA ALA A 52 32.42 -4.17 -19.04
C ALA A 52 33.69 -3.66 -19.76
N PRO A 53 33.59 -2.66 -20.65
CA PRO A 53 34.74 -1.86 -21.06
C PRO A 53 34.74 -0.49 -20.35
N TRP A 54 35.73 -0.34 -19.47
CA TRP A 54 36.25 0.91 -18.92
C TRP A 54 36.89 1.80 -20.01
N PHE A 55 36.12 2.62 -20.73
CA PHE A 55 36.70 3.59 -21.68
C PHE A 55 35.96 4.94 -21.76
N GLY A 56 35.21 5.33 -20.71
CA GLY A 56 34.38 6.53 -20.72
C GLY A 56 34.86 7.74 -19.88
N LEU A 57 36.02 7.67 -19.22
CA LEU A 57 36.43 8.70 -18.23
C LEU A 57 37.70 9.49 -18.56
N ALA A 58 38.38 9.22 -19.68
CA ALA A 58 39.62 9.94 -20.04
C ALA A 58 39.41 11.14 -21.00
N PHE A 59 38.21 11.36 -21.54
CA PHE A 59 37.97 12.41 -22.55
C PHE A 59 37.42 13.74 -21.96
N ILE A 60 36.86 13.72 -20.76
CA ILE A 60 36.26 14.92 -20.13
C ILE A 60 37.30 15.78 -19.40
N ALA A 61 38.43 15.20 -18.98
CA ALA A 61 39.50 15.94 -18.28
C ALA A 61 40.36 16.82 -19.20
N LEU A 62 40.32 16.60 -20.52
CA LEU A 62 41.19 17.33 -21.47
C LEU A 62 40.55 18.59 -22.05
N VAL A 63 39.21 18.74 -21.96
CA VAL A 63 38.49 19.95 -22.41
C VAL A 63 38.42 21.02 -21.32
N ALA A 64 38.58 20.66 -20.04
CA ALA A 64 38.61 21.60 -18.93
C ALA A 64 39.98 22.32 -18.74
N GLY A 65 41.04 21.85 -19.39
CA GLY A 65 42.42 22.31 -19.16
C GLY A 65 42.91 23.47 -20.06
N VAL A 66 42.17 23.85 -21.10
CA VAL A 66 42.69 24.77 -22.15
C VAL A 66 42.09 26.18 -22.12
N LEU A 67 41.18 26.49 -21.18
CA LEU A 67 40.60 27.85 -21.04
C LEU A 67 41.07 28.65 -19.80
N ASN A 68 42.03 28.12 -19.03
CA ASN A 68 42.55 28.80 -17.83
C ASN A 68 43.91 29.51 -18.02
N ALA A 69 44.39 29.62 -19.26
CA ALA A 69 45.59 30.38 -19.55
C ALA A 69 45.27 31.33 -20.70
N LEU A 70 45.12 32.62 -20.40
CA LEU A 70 45.40 33.83 -21.21
C LEU A 70 44.42 34.97 -20.86
N GLY A 71 44.91 35.99 -20.14
CA GLY A 71 44.22 37.28 -19.90
C GLY A 71 44.49 37.82 -18.49
N VAL A 72 45.66 38.42 -18.20
CA VAL A 72 46.01 39.85 -18.41
C VAL A 72 44.97 40.81 -17.81
N GLY A 73 45.37 41.50 -16.74
CA GLY A 73 44.51 42.29 -15.89
C GLY A 73 44.02 43.64 -16.47
N LYS A 74 42.91 44.11 -15.88
CA LYS A 74 42.51 45.51 -15.76
C LYS A 74 41.77 45.69 -14.42
N PRO A 75 42.07 46.71 -13.60
CA PRO A 75 41.31 46.99 -12.40
C PRO A 75 39.91 47.46 -12.80
N HIS A 76 38.90 46.65 -12.50
CA HIS A 76 37.50 47.04 -12.68
C HIS A 76 37.00 47.73 -11.40
N PRO A 77 36.22 48.81 -11.53
CA PRO A 77 35.70 49.57 -10.40
C PRO A 77 34.81 48.68 -9.54
N ALA A 78 34.73 48.99 -8.24
CA ALA A 78 33.97 48.26 -7.23
C ALA A 78 32.63 47.75 -7.78
N SER A 79 32.60 46.44 -8.10
CA SER A 79 31.37 45.74 -8.45
C SER A 79 30.57 45.59 -7.17
N SER A 80 29.50 46.36 -7.05
CA SER A 80 28.46 46.16 -6.06
C SER A 80 28.05 44.69 -6.10
N SER A 81 28.46 43.91 -5.11
CA SER A 81 27.97 42.55 -4.95
C SER A 81 26.44 42.62 -4.91
N PRO A 82 25.71 41.91 -5.80
CA PRO A 82 24.26 41.81 -5.62
C PRO A 82 24.04 41.23 -4.21
N SER A 83 23.19 41.88 -3.41
CA SER A 83 22.80 41.37 -2.10
C SER A 83 22.44 39.90 -2.25
N SER A 84 23.06 39.05 -1.43
CA SER A 84 22.72 37.64 -1.31
C SER A 84 21.25 37.55 -0.90
N SER A 85 20.35 37.47 -1.88
CA SER A 85 18.94 37.19 -1.65
C SER A 85 18.86 35.72 -1.28
N LEU A 86 18.42 35.44 -0.05
CA LEU A 86 18.15 34.08 0.41
C LEU A 86 17.31 33.34 -0.64
N PRO A 87 17.60 32.06 -0.93
CA PRO A 87 16.81 31.30 -1.88
C PRO A 87 15.35 31.25 -1.40
N VAL A 88 14.46 31.86 -2.19
CA VAL A 88 13.02 31.79 -2.00
C VAL A 88 12.55 30.49 -2.64
N VAL A 89 12.04 29.54 -1.86
CA VAL A 89 11.46 28.31 -2.39
C VAL A 89 9.96 28.54 -2.57
N THR A 90 9.52 28.60 -3.83
CA THR A 90 8.09 28.55 -4.15
C THR A 90 7.66 27.08 -4.11
N PRO A 91 6.78 26.70 -3.19
CA PRO A 91 6.33 25.33 -3.10
C PRO A 91 5.39 24.98 -4.27
N SER A 92 5.37 23.71 -4.66
CA SER A 92 4.54 23.23 -5.75
C SER A 92 3.04 23.43 -5.45
N PRO A 93 2.22 23.77 -6.46
CA PRO A 93 0.76 23.74 -6.32
C PRO A 93 0.28 22.36 -5.87
N ARG A 94 -0.70 22.33 -4.98
CA ARG A 94 -1.31 21.11 -4.46
C ARG A 94 -2.83 21.15 -4.63
N VAL A 95 -3.42 20.01 -4.93
CA VAL A 95 -4.88 19.87 -4.95
C VAL A 95 -5.40 19.80 -3.52
N VAL A 96 -6.41 20.60 -3.22
CA VAL A 96 -7.12 20.67 -1.96
C VAL A 96 -8.56 20.23 -2.18
N VAL A 97 -8.99 19.29 -1.35
CA VAL A 97 -10.36 18.78 -1.29
C VAL A 97 -10.94 19.17 0.06
N SER A 98 -12.17 19.68 0.07
CA SER A 98 -12.85 20.04 1.31
C SER A 98 -13.25 18.78 2.10
N PRO A 99 -13.10 18.77 3.44
CA PRO A 99 -13.57 17.68 4.28
C PRO A 99 -15.10 17.59 4.25
N THR A 100 -15.64 16.38 4.26
CA THR A 100 -17.08 16.12 4.43
C THR A 100 -17.45 15.92 5.89
N VAL A 101 -16.47 15.56 6.73
CA VAL A 101 -16.65 15.51 8.18
C VAL A 101 -16.35 16.89 8.80
N ALA A 102 -17.34 17.47 9.47
CA ALA A 102 -17.20 18.79 10.12
C ALA A 102 -16.05 18.80 11.14
N GLY A 103 -15.16 19.79 11.02
CA GLY A 103 -13.99 19.98 11.90
C GLY A 103 -12.81 19.05 11.61
N TRP A 104 -12.90 18.18 10.61
CA TRP A 104 -11.82 17.26 10.23
C TRP A 104 -10.99 17.83 9.07
N LYS A 105 -9.84 17.20 8.81
CA LYS A 105 -8.91 17.58 7.75
C LYS A 105 -8.96 16.54 6.64
N SER A 106 -9.03 16.98 5.38
CA SER A 106 -9.03 16.07 4.26
C SER A 106 -7.61 15.63 3.87
N VAL A 107 -7.48 14.39 3.45
CA VAL A 107 -6.26 13.76 2.92
C VAL A 107 -6.58 13.30 1.50
N ALA A 108 -6.11 14.08 0.53
CA ALA A 108 -6.43 13.90 -0.88
C ALA A 108 -5.31 13.11 -1.59
N GLY A 109 -5.68 12.11 -2.39
CA GLY A 109 -4.74 11.30 -3.17
C GLY A 109 -4.95 11.47 -4.68
N ARG A 110 -3.89 11.20 -5.46
CA ARG A 110 -3.89 11.26 -6.94
C ARG A 110 -4.53 12.54 -7.48
N ASP A 111 -3.93 13.69 -7.18
CA ASP A 111 -4.43 15.01 -7.61
C ASP A 111 -5.89 15.25 -7.19
N GLY A 112 -6.25 14.77 -6.00
CA GLY A 112 -7.59 14.86 -5.44
C GLY A 112 -8.64 14.03 -6.16
N ALA A 113 -8.27 12.93 -6.83
CA ALA A 113 -9.26 12.00 -7.41
C ALA A 113 -10.05 11.22 -6.36
N TYR A 114 -9.47 11.04 -5.17
CA TYR A 114 -10.16 10.55 -3.99
C TYR A 114 -9.65 11.29 -2.75
N ALA A 115 -10.43 11.24 -1.69
CA ALA A 115 -10.04 11.75 -0.39
C ALA A 115 -10.68 10.94 0.73
N TYR A 116 -10.09 11.02 1.91
CA TYR A 116 -10.70 10.67 3.18
C TYR A 116 -10.38 11.78 4.17
N ASP A 117 -11.06 11.81 5.32
CA ASP A 117 -10.88 12.83 6.32
C ASP A 117 -10.32 12.22 7.61
N VAL A 118 -9.53 13.00 8.34
CA VAL A 118 -8.96 12.62 9.64
C VAL A 118 -9.24 13.68 10.70
N PRO A 119 -9.32 13.30 11.99
CA PRO A 119 -9.49 14.25 13.08
C PRO A 119 -8.40 15.34 13.14
N PRO A 120 -8.65 16.48 13.80
CA PRO A 120 -7.72 17.61 13.82
C PRO A 120 -6.35 17.31 14.45
N ASN A 121 -6.23 16.31 15.33
CA ASN A 121 -4.97 15.87 15.95
C ASN A 121 -4.15 14.89 15.09
N TRP A 122 -4.64 14.48 13.92
CA TRP A 122 -3.87 13.69 12.96
C TRP A 122 -3.08 14.58 12.01
N GLU A 123 -1.93 14.14 11.50
CA GLU A 123 -1.12 14.85 10.52
C GLU A 123 -1.35 14.27 9.11
N PRO A 124 -2.03 15.00 8.20
CA PRO A 124 -2.14 14.59 6.79
C PRO A 124 -0.78 14.53 6.11
N ALA A 125 -0.52 13.45 5.38
CA ALA A 125 0.72 13.23 4.64
C ALA A 125 0.41 12.57 3.27
N PRO A 126 -0.31 13.26 2.37
CA PRO A 126 -0.86 12.67 1.14
C PRO A 126 0.19 12.12 0.17
N ASP A 127 1.42 12.63 0.24
CA ASP A 127 2.54 12.20 -0.60
C ASP A 127 3.41 11.11 0.06
N VAL A 128 3.09 10.74 1.30
CA VAL A 128 3.83 9.74 2.05
C VAL A 128 3.24 8.35 1.83
N GLN A 129 4.13 7.39 1.66
CA GLN A 129 3.84 5.97 1.66
C GLN A 129 4.47 5.35 2.90
N HIS A 130 3.74 4.46 3.56
CA HIS A 130 4.26 3.70 4.71
C HIS A 130 3.70 2.29 4.68
N GLY A 131 4.36 1.34 5.34
CA GLY A 131 3.94 -0.05 5.27
C GLY A 131 4.90 -1.03 5.92
N TRP A 132 4.58 -2.30 5.73
CA TRP A 132 5.30 -3.45 6.28
C TRP A 132 5.56 -4.45 5.14
N ASP A 133 6.76 -4.34 4.56
CA ASP A 133 7.14 -5.09 3.36
C ASP A 133 7.03 -6.62 3.54
N GLU A 134 7.36 -7.13 4.73
CA GLU A 134 7.25 -8.57 5.06
C GLU A 134 5.82 -9.11 4.94
N ARG A 135 4.82 -8.23 5.05
CA ARG A 135 3.40 -8.56 4.91
C ARG A 135 2.80 -8.08 3.58
N GLY A 136 3.62 -7.46 2.73
CA GLY A 136 3.16 -6.87 1.47
C GLY A 136 2.19 -5.69 1.65
N ILE A 137 2.14 -5.10 2.84
CA ILE A 137 1.27 -3.95 3.11
C ILE A 137 2.02 -2.68 2.76
N ARG A 138 1.45 -1.90 1.83
CA ARG A 138 1.97 -0.59 1.45
C ARG A 138 0.80 0.38 1.30
N LEU A 139 0.70 1.30 2.25
CA LEU A 139 -0.31 2.33 2.29
C LEU A 139 0.20 3.56 1.53
N ILE A 140 -0.68 4.12 0.69
CA ILE A 140 -0.47 5.38 0.00
C ILE A 140 -1.44 6.43 0.55
N THR A 141 -1.14 7.71 0.31
CA THR A 141 -2.00 8.82 0.74
C THR A 141 -2.21 8.77 2.24
N SER A 142 -1.12 8.93 2.99
CA SER A 142 -1.08 8.57 4.39
C SER A 142 -1.52 9.71 5.31
N ALA A 143 -1.89 9.37 6.54
CA ALA A 143 -2.02 10.32 7.64
C ALA A 143 -1.63 9.62 8.95
N PHE A 144 -1.12 10.38 9.91
CA PHE A 144 -0.53 9.82 11.13
C PHE A 144 -1.12 10.42 12.40
N LEU A 145 -1.35 9.58 13.40
CA LEU A 145 -1.67 10.01 14.75
C LEU A 145 -0.40 9.94 15.60
N GLY A 146 -0.09 11.00 16.34
CA GLY A 146 1.08 11.03 17.23
C GLY A 146 2.36 10.67 16.48
N LYS A 147 2.64 11.38 15.39
CA LYS A 147 3.79 11.10 14.54
C LYS A 147 5.09 11.14 15.36
N ASN A 148 5.96 10.15 15.17
CA ASN A 148 7.22 9.99 15.93
C ASN A 148 7.04 9.92 17.46
N PHE A 149 5.89 9.46 17.95
CA PHE A 149 5.60 9.35 19.38
C PHE A 149 6.67 8.59 20.17
N CYS A 150 7.22 7.51 19.59
CA CYS A 150 8.38 6.82 20.15
C CYS A 150 9.54 6.82 19.15
N GLY A 151 10.07 8.02 18.86
CA GLY A 151 11.23 8.21 17.99
C GLY A 151 10.87 8.01 16.52
N THR A 152 10.77 6.76 16.08
CA THR A 152 10.41 6.38 14.69
C THR A 152 9.04 5.73 14.57
N SER A 153 8.34 5.50 15.68
CA SER A 153 7.01 4.89 15.70
C SER A 153 5.93 5.92 15.94
N ASP A 154 4.88 5.84 15.13
CA ASP A 154 3.66 6.65 15.27
C ASP A 154 2.65 5.94 16.20
N LEU A 155 1.74 6.68 16.84
CA LEU A 155 0.64 6.08 17.62
C LEU A 155 -0.41 5.40 16.74
N GLY A 156 -0.52 5.83 15.48
CA GLY A 156 -1.48 5.31 14.54
C GLY A 156 -1.27 5.88 13.14
N GLY A 157 -1.97 5.30 12.17
CA GLY A 157 -1.86 5.69 10.79
C GLY A 157 -3.13 5.36 10.00
N ALA A 158 -3.24 5.96 8.83
CA ALA A 158 -4.31 5.70 7.89
C ALA A 158 -3.77 5.82 6.47
N GLY A 159 -4.42 5.12 5.54
CA GLY A 159 -4.05 5.18 4.13
C GLY A 159 -4.81 4.18 3.29
N VAL A 160 -4.50 4.18 1.99
CA VAL A 160 -5.20 3.38 0.99
C VAL A 160 -4.26 2.30 0.45
N LEU A 161 -4.80 1.13 0.16
CA LEU A 161 -4.14 0.06 -0.59
C LEU A 161 -5.13 -0.60 -1.55
N THR A 162 -4.64 -1.57 -2.32
CA THR A 162 -5.47 -2.45 -3.14
C THR A 162 -5.20 -3.89 -2.76
N GLU A 163 -6.25 -4.71 -2.73
CA GLU A 163 -6.14 -6.12 -2.41
C GLU A 163 -6.66 -6.97 -3.58
N PRO A 164 -5.90 -7.95 -4.09
CA PRO A 164 -6.31 -8.83 -5.20
C PRO A 164 -7.37 -9.87 -4.78
N LEU A 165 -8.46 -9.40 -4.19
CA LEU A 165 -9.62 -10.17 -3.80
C LEU A 165 -10.89 -9.47 -4.32
N PRO A 166 -11.81 -10.20 -4.98
CA PRO A 166 -13.04 -9.63 -5.52
C PRO A 166 -14.12 -9.41 -4.45
N ASP A 167 -14.09 -10.16 -3.34
CA ASP A 167 -15.04 -9.99 -2.24
C ASP A 167 -14.57 -8.87 -1.30
N PRO A 168 -15.34 -7.77 -1.13
CA PRO A 168 -14.96 -6.69 -0.24
C PRO A 168 -14.77 -7.12 1.21
N GLU A 169 -15.58 -8.06 1.73
CA GLU A 169 -15.41 -8.48 3.12
C GLU A 169 -14.08 -9.25 3.31
N ALA A 170 -13.78 -10.20 2.43
CA ALA A 170 -12.50 -10.89 2.43
C ALA A 170 -11.31 -9.94 2.26
N ALA A 171 -11.42 -8.94 1.37
CA ALA A 171 -10.40 -7.93 1.15
C ALA A 171 -10.13 -7.07 2.40
N ALA A 172 -11.19 -6.53 3.02
CA ALA A 172 -11.08 -5.73 4.24
C ALA A 172 -10.50 -6.56 5.40
N ARG A 173 -10.99 -7.80 5.57
CA ARG A 173 -10.51 -8.73 6.59
C ARG A 173 -9.03 -9.01 6.43
N LYS A 174 -8.60 -9.38 5.22
CA LYS A 174 -7.19 -9.69 4.94
C LYS A 174 -6.29 -8.48 5.18
N ALA A 175 -6.65 -7.31 4.65
CA ALA A 175 -5.87 -6.09 4.84
C ALA A 175 -5.75 -5.72 6.32
N ALA A 176 -6.84 -5.80 7.09
CA ALA A 176 -6.81 -5.49 8.52
C ALA A 176 -5.96 -6.49 9.33
N THR A 177 -6.05 -7.79 9.04
CA THR A 177 -5.26 -8.81 9.73
C THR A 177 -3.78 -8.74 9.37
N ASP A 178 -3.44 -8.51 8.10
CA ASP A 178 -2.06 -8.38 7.64
C ASP A 178 -1.42 -7.13 8.23
N LEU A 179 -2.16 -6.02 8.28
CA LEU A 179 -1.72 -4.79 8.94
C LEU A 179 -1.54 -5.01 10.45
N ALA A 180 -2.51 -5.62 11.14
CA ALA A 180 -2.38 -5.90 12.57
C ALA A 180 -1.14 -6.76 12.86
N ALA A 181 -0.91 -7.82 12.07
CA ALA A 181 0.25 -8.67 12.20
C ALA A 181 1.58 -7.95 11.91
N GLY A 182 1.60 -7.01 10.96
CA GLY A 182 2.79 -6.22 10.61
C GLY A 182 3.10 -5.10 11.62
N ALA A 183 2.07 -4.33 12.02
CA ALA A 183 2.19 -3.17 12.88
C ALA A 183 2.38 -3.53 14.36
N TYR A 184 1.70 -4.59 14.82
CA TYR A 184 1.57 -4.90 16.24
C TYR A 184 1.99 -6.33 16.62
N GLY A 185 2.02 -7.24 15.65
CA GLY A 185 2.16 -8.67 15.93
C GLY A 185 0.93 -9.21 16.67
N GLY A 186 1.12 -10.23 17.51
CA GLY A 186 0.04 -10.81 18.31
C GLY A 186 -1.02 -11.59 17.52
N THR A 187 -2.11 -11.92 18.21
CA THR A 187 -3.25 -12.64 17.63
C THR A 187 -4.42 -11.68 17.43
N PRO A 188 -4.82 -11.39 16.18
CA PRO A 188 -5.94 -10.50 15.90
C PRO A 188 -7.27 -11.17 16.24
N GLN A 189 -8.16 -10.42 16.90
CA GLN A 189 -9.57 -10.74 17.06
C GLN A 189 -10.37 -9.96 16.03
N VAL A 190 -11.00 -10.67 15.10
CA VAL A 190 -11.74 -10.01 14.02
C VAL A 190 -13.21 -9.91 14.39
N GLY A 191 -13.73 -8.69 14.43
CA GLY A 191 -15.15 -8.41 14.64
C GLY A 191 -16.03 -8.80 13.43
N PRO A 192 -17.35 -8.73 13.58
CA PRO A 192 -18.28 -8.93 12.46
C PRO A 192 -18.11 -7.83 11.41
N GLY A 193 -18.33 -8.18 10.15
CA GLY A 193 -18.37 -7.22 9.05
C GLY A 193 -19.62 -6.34 9.12
N ALA A 194 -19.48 -5.05 8.81
CA ALA A 194 -20.58 -4.10 8.74
C ALA A 194 -20.75 -3.55 7.32
N GLU A 195 -22.00 -3.31 6.92
CA GLU A 195 -22.31 -2.67 5.64
C GLU A 195 -21.87 -1.21 5.63
N ALA A 196 -21.37 -0.78 4.47
CA ALA A 196 -21.01 0.60 4.18
C ALA A 196 -21.20 0.90 2.68
N GLN A 197 -20.97 2.16 2.33
CA GLN A 197 -21.01 2.61 0.94
C GLN A 197 -19.89 3.60 0.70
N VAL A 198 -19.37 3.62 -0.53
CA VAL A 198 -18.43 4.64 -1.01
C VAL A 198 -19.08 5.45 -2.11
N THR A 199 -19.02 6.78 -2.00
CA THR A 199 -19.51 7.70 -3.02
C THR A 199 -18.51 7.79 -4.17
N LYS A 200 -19.00 7.55 -5.39
CA LYS A 200 -18.29 7.74 -6.66
C LYS A 200 -18.30 9.21 -7.09
N ALA A 201 -17.43 9.55 -8.04
CA ALA A 201 -17.32 10.90 -8.58
C ALA A 201 -18.56 11.34 -9.40
N ASP A 202 -19.44 10.43 -9.80
CA ASP A 202 -20.73 10.72 -10.42
C ASP A 202 -21.87 10.88 -9.39
N GLY A 203 -21.56 10.81 -8.09
CA GLY A 203 -22.52 10.86 -6.99
C GLY A 203 -23.21 9.53 -6.69
N SER A 204 -23.01 8.49 -7.51
CA SER A 204 -23.53 7.15 -7.21
C SER A 204 -22.78 6.49 -6.05
N ALA A 205 -23.38 5.48 -5.42
CA ALA A 205 -22.76 4.74 -4.34
C ALA A 205 -22.34 3.33 -4.80
N VAL A 206 -21.21 2.84 -4.31
CA VAL A 206 -20.86 1.41 -4.39
C VAL A 206 -20.93 0.75 -3.03
N PRO A 207 -21.40 -0.51 -2.96
CA PRO A 207 -21.32 -1.30 -1.74
C PRO A 207 -19.89 -1.39 -1.22
N ALA A 208 -19.75 -1.35 0.10
CA ALA A 208 -18.50 -1.49 0.80
C ALA A 208 -18.70 -2.31 2.09
N ARG A 209 -17.63 -2.92 2.58
CA ARG A 209 -17.65 -3.72 3.81
C ARG A 209 -16.58 -3.21 4.76
N ILE A 210 -16.98 -2.94 6.00
CA ILE A 210 -16.09 -2.52 7.09
C ILE A 210 -15.80 -3.72 7.98
N VAL A 211 -14.53 -3.92 8.31
CA VAL A 211 -14.07 -4.89 9.31
C VAL A 211 -13.26 -4.16 10.36
N VAL A 212 -13.54 -4.48 11.63
CA VAL A 212 -12.77 -4.01 12.78
C VAL A 212 -11.98 -5.19 13.34
N VAL A 213 -10.69 -5.00 13.52
CA VAL A 213 -9.77 -5.95 14.13
C VAL A 213 -9.21 -5.34 15.41
N GLU A 214 -9.33 -6.07 16.50
CA GLU A 214 -8.70 -5.75 17.77
C GLU A 214 -7.47 -6.64 17.93
N VAL A 215 -6.38 -6.10 18.46
CA VAL A 215 -5.16 -6.88 18.67
C VAL A 215 -4.52 -6.53 20.01
N VAL A 216 -4.08 -7.57 20.71
CA VAL A 216 -3.20 -7.46 21.87
C VAL A 216 -1.78 -7.71 21.38
N PRO A 217 -0.92 -6.69 21.28
CA PRO A 217 0.43 -6.84 20.75
C PRO A 217 1.28 -7.76 21.62
N THR A 218 2.24 -8.48 20.99
CA THR A 218 3.20 -9.32 21.72
C THR A 218 4.41 -8.55 22.24
N ALA A 219 4.69 -7.39 21.63
CA ALA A 219 5.78 -6.54 22.06
C ALA A 219 5.49 -5.96 23.44
N THR A 220 6.53 -5.85 24.27
CA THR A 220 6.46 -5.24 25.60
C THR A 220 7.41 -4.05 25.67
N GLY A 221 7.16 -3.13 26.60
CA GLY A 221 7.94 -1.92 26.80
C GLY A 221 7.08 -0.66 26.75
N GLU A 222 7.68 0.48 27.11
CA GLU A 222 6.95 1.76 27.24
C GLU A 222 6.35 2.24 25.91
N CYS A 223 6.97 1.87 24.80
CA CYS A 223 6.50 2.23 23.46
C CYS A 223 5.52 1.23 22.86
N ALA A 224 5.43 0.00 23.39
CA ALA A 224 4.52 -1.00 22.87
C ALA A 224 3.06 -0.66 23.26
N ALA A 225 2.16 -0.74 22.29
CA ALA A 225 0.73 -0.69 22.57
C ALA A 225 0.31 -1.92 23.40
N LYS A 226 -0.66 -1.76 24.30
CA LYS A 226 -1.24 -2.90 25.04
C LYS A 226 -2.46 -3.45 24.31
N HIS A 227 -3.21 -2.55 23.67
CA HIS A 227 -4.30 -2.84 22.77
C HIS A 227 -4.17 -1.92 21.55
N ALA A 228 -4.50 -2.45 20.40
CA ALA A 228 -4.62 -1.66 19.19
C ALA A 228 -5.85 -2.06 18.38
N LEU A 229 -6.32 -1.11 17.59
CA LEU A 229 -7.43 -1.27 16.68
C LEU A 229 -6.93 -1.07 15.25
N VAL A 230 -7.44 -1.89 14.35
CA VAL A 230 -7.31 -1.72 12.90
C VAL A 230 -8.72 -1.77 12.31
N VAL A 231 -9.09 -0.74 11.59
CA VAL A 231 -10.35 -0.68 10.84
C VAL A 231 -10.01 -0.64 9.36
N ALA A 232 -10.62 -1.53 8.59
CA ALA A 232 -10.51 -1.55 7.14
C ALA A 232 -11.90 -1.45 6.51
N MET A 233 -12.00 -0.67 5.45
CA MET A 233 -13.17 -0.64 4.57
C MET A 233 -12.72 -0.98 3.16
N ALA A 234 -13.30 -2.03 2.59
CA ALA A 234 -13.06 -2.39 1.20
C ALA A 234 -14.30 -2.14 0.34
N PHE A 235 -14.07 -1.84 -0.93
CA PHE A 235 -15.10 -1.50 -1.91
C PHE A 235 -14.64 -1.91 -3.32
N GLY A 236 -15.60 -1.99 -4.25
CA GLY A 236 -15.34 -2.49 -5.60
C GLY A 236 -15.17 -4.00 -5.60
N GLY A 237 -14.22 -4.52 -6.39
CA GLY A 237 -13.95 -5.96 -6.47
C GLY A 237 -14.43 -6.64 -7.76
N ASP A 238 -15.32 -6.00 -8.52
CA ASP A 238 -15.87 -6.54 -9.77
C ASP A 238 -14.79 -6.87 -10.82
N SER A 239 -13.64 -6.22 -10.74
CA SER A 239 -12.47 -6.45 -11.60
C SER A 239 -11.44 -7.43 -11.03
N GLY A 240 -11.78 -8.18 -9.98
CA GLY A 240 -10.85 -9.10 -9.29
C GLY A 240 -9.90 -8.42 -8.29
N THR A 241 -10.08 -7.13 -8.01
CA THR A 241 -9.27 -6.36 -7.06
C THR A 241 -10.14 -5.34 -6.36
N SER A 242 -10.04 -5.27 -5.03
CA SER A 242 -10.76 -4.32 -4.19
C SER A 242 -9.85 -3.15 -3.82
N GLY A 243 -10.42 -1.94 -3.76
CA GLY A 243 -9.78 -0.82 -3.06
C GLY A 243 -10.01 -0.99 -1.57
N VAL A 244 -9.01 -0.69 -0.74
CA VAL A 244 -9.13 -0.78 0.72
C VAL A 244 -8.61 0.50 1.37
N MET A 245 -9.44 1.14 2.17
CA MET A 245 -9.05 2.20 3.09
C MET A 245 -8.83 1.60 4.48
N VAL A 246 -7.70 1.89 5.11
CA VAL A 246 -7.38 1.40 6.46
C VAL A 246 -7.06 2.56 7.39
N ALA A 247 -7.41 2.39 8.66
CA ALA A 247 -7.02 3.26 9.75
C ALA A 247 -6.71 2.41 10.98
N TYR A 248 -5.62 2.71 11.68
CA TYR A 248 -5.17 1.94 12.84
C TYR A 248 -4.60 2.86 13.92
N ALA A 249 -4.69 2.44 15.17
CA ALA A 249 -4.10 3.18 16.29
C ALA A 249 -3.94 2.30 17.55
N ASP A 250 -3.00 2.68 18.42
CA ASP A 250 -2.94 2.27 19.81
C ASP A 250 -4.20 2.75 20.54
N SER A 251 -5.04 1.85 21.02
CA SER A 251 -6.33 2.23 21.59
C SER A 251 -6.22 2.76 23.02
N ASP A 252 -5.17 2.42 23.76
CA ASP A 252 -5.01 2.86 25.15
C ASP A 252 -4.54 4.32 25.22
N ARG A 253 -3.73 4.75 24.24
CA ARG A 253 -3.12 6.09 24.21
C ARG A 253 -3.84 7.09 23.30
N SER A 254 -4.71 6.62 22.42
CA SER A 254 -5.42 7.48 21.46
C SER A 254 -6.74 8.06 22.00
N GLY A 255 -7.10 7.74 23.25
CA GLY A 255 -8.30 8.24 23.90
C GLY A 255 -9.55 7.39 23.64
N PRO A 256 -10.65 7.66 24.36
CA PRO A 256 -11.84 6.79 24.37
C PRO A 256 -12.63 6.79 23.05
N SER A 257 -12.49 7.82 22.20
CA SER A 257 -13.19 7.93 20.92
C SER A 257 -12.48 7.22 19.77
N VAL A 258 -11.28 6.68 19.98
CA VAL A 258 -10.43 6.17 18.89
C VAL A 258 -11.15 5.16 18.01
N ARG A 259 -11.96 4.26 18.57
CA ARG A 259 -12.73 3.29 17.78
C ARG A 259 -13.67 3.96 16.79
N ASP A 260 -14.46 4.93 17.27
CA ASP A 260 -15.42 5.66 16.46
C ASP A 260 -14.71 6.55 15.43
N ASP A 261 -13.59 7.15 15.83
CA ASP A 261 -12.76 7.96 14.94
C ASP A 261 -12.20 7.11 13.80
N LEU A 262 -11.63 5.93 14.05
CA LEU A 262 -11.12 5.03 13.01
C LEU A 262 -12.22 4.58 12.03
N VAL A 263 -13.40 4.23 12.54
CA VAL A 263 -14.56 3.88 11.71
C VAL A 263 -15.00 5.08 10.86
N ARG A 264 -15.01 6.29 11.43
CA ARG A 264 -15.39 7.51 10.72
C ARG A 264 -14.35 7.92 9.68
N ILE A 265 -13.06 7.71 9.94
CA ILE A 265 -11.97 7.88 8.95
C ILE A 265 -12.25 7.01 7.74
N VAL A 266 -12.42 5.69 7.91
CA VAL A 266 -12.62 4.81 6.74
C VAL A 266 -13.92 5.14 6.00
N ARG A 267 -15.01 5.47 6.71
CA ARG A 267 -16.31 5.83 6.11
C ARG A 267 -16.26 7.15 5.32
N SER A 268 -15.33 8.04 5.63
CA SER A 268 -15.20 9.32 4.92
C SER A 268 -14.53 9.20 3.55
N TYR A 269 -14.02 8.00 3.21
CA TYR A 269 -13.42 7.74 1.90
C TYR A 269 -14.44 7.95 0.78
N ARG A 270 -14.03 8.72 -0.23
CA ARG A 270 -14.86 9.07 -1.38
C ARG A 270 -14.00 9.32 -2.62
N PHE A 271 -14.58 9.04 -3.78
CA PHE A 271 -14.09 9.58 -5.03
C PHE A 271 -14.58 11.03 -5.17
N VAL A 272 -13.71 11.89 -5.68
CA VAL A 272 -13.97 13.34 -5.72
C VAL A 272 -14.13 13.78 -7.18
N PRO A 273 -15.27 14.38 -7.56
CA PRO A 273 -15.48 14.95 -8.89
C PRO A 273 -14.42 16.01 -9.22
N ALA A 274 -14.08 16.17 -10.50
CA ALA A 274 -13.08 17.18 -10.90
C ALA A 274 -13.50 18.63 -10.51
N ALA A 275 -14.80 18.91 -10.51
CA ALA A 275 -15.36 20.22 -10.11
C ALA A 275 -15.13 20.56 -8.63
N ASP A 276 -14.92 19.55 -7.78
CA ASP A 276 -14.75 19.71 -6.33
C ASP A 276 -13.26 19.76 -5.93
N ARG A 277 -12.36 19.75 -6.90
CA ARG A 277 -10.90 19.83 -6.70
C ARG A 277 -10.47 21.28 -6.86
N SER A 278 -9.90 21.85 -5.81
CA SER A 278 -9.31 23.19 -5.87
C SER A 278 -7.79 23.08 -5.90
N THR A 279 -7.09 23.95 -6.62
CA THR A 279 -5.62 24.02 -6.59
C THR A 279 -5.19 25.20 -5.74
N THR A 280 -4.31 24.97 -4.77
CA THR A 280 -3.70 26.04 -3.98
C THR A 280 -2.18 25.95 -4.08
N THR A 281 -1.53 27.09 -4.24
CA THR A 281 -0.07 27.19 -4.11
C THR A 281 0.23 27.76 -2.73
N PRO A 282 0.85 26.99 -1.82
CA PRO A 282 1.29 27.55 -0.54
C PRO A 282 2.23 28.75 -0.75
N PRO A 283 2.26 29.72 0.18
CA PRO A 283 3.14 30.87 0.06
C PRO A 283 4.61 30.43 0.08
N PRO A 284 5.50 31.15 -0.63
CA PRO A 284 6.91 30.83 -0.65
C PRO A 284 7.54 30.93 0.74
N THR A 285 8.45 30.00 1.05
CA THR A 285 9.25 30.02 2.28
C THR A 285 10.65 30.54 1.99
N THR A 286 11.07 31.55 2.77
CA THR A 286 12.47 31.99 2.84
C THR A 286 13.18 31.23 3.95
N TYR A 287 14.23 30.48 3.61
CA TYR A 287 15.15 29.92 4.60
C TYR A 287 16.03 31.05 5.16
N ARG A 288 16.12 31.16 6.50
CA ARG A 288 17.06 32.04 7.20
C ARG A 288 18.31 31.27 7.59
#